data_AF-A0A0R2XC29-F1
#
_entry.id   AF-A0A0R2XC29-F1
#
_cell.length_a   1.000
_cell.length_b   1.000
_cell.length_c   1.000
_cell.angle_alpha   90.00
_cell.angle_beta   90.00
_cell.angle_gamma   90.00
#
_symmetry.space_group_name_H-M   'P 1'
#
loop_
_entity.id
_entity.type
_entity.pdbx_description
1 polymer ?
#
loop_
_entity_poly.entity_id
_entity_poly.type
_entity_poly.pdbx_seq_one_letter_code
_entity_poly.pdbx_strand_id
1 'polypeptide(L)'
;MGLGCGVDARGRFEGEVRGMIEVAKEKGYGELEGVMSEGLKGRIRAEGWEPKAALVVMARRDREEGAGYELRDVPKFEGEYAEAEIGRVVGEKEKRVVLPFVREEGRWKVGAAYRDGRNWEEEDFNF
;
A
#
# COMPACT_ATOMS: atom_id res chain seq x y z
N MET A 1 -9.45 38.57 -7.09
CA MET A 1 -8.50 38.14 -8.14
C MET A 1 -7.94 36.80 -7.71
N GLY A 2 -8.36 35.73 -8.39
CA GLY A 2 -8.01 34.34 -8.04
C GLY A 2 -6.58 34.00 -8.47
N LEU A 3 -5.79 33.49 -7.54
CA LEU A 3 -4.41 33.06 -7.77
C LEU A 3 -4.33 31.54 -7.72
N GLY A 4 -4.18 30.95 -8.90
CA GLY A 4 -3.35 29.77 -9.15
C GLY A 4 -3.84 28.42 -8.60
N CYS A 5 -4.34 27.58 -9.50
CA CYS A 5 -4.35 26.12 -9.37
C CYS A 5 -2.94 25.58 -9.06
N GLY A 6 -2.56 25.52 -7.80
CA GLY A 6 -1.55 24.58 -7.33
C GLY A 6 -2.26 23.24 -7.16
N VAL A 7 -1.97 22.26 -8.02
CA VAL A 7 -2.57 20.92 -7.91
C VAL A 7 -2.38 20.43 -6.48
N ASP A 8 -3.48 20.20 -5.77
CA ASP A 8 -3.50 19.80 -4.36
C ASP A 8 -2.53 18.63 -4.16
N ALA A 9 -1.47 18.84 -3.38
CA ALA A 9 -0.39 17.86 -3.23
C ALA A 9 -0.91 16.56 -2.60
N ARG A 10 -1.88 16.70 -1.70
CA ARG A 10 -2.62 15.59 -1.10
C ARG A 10 -3.47 14.87 -2.15
N GLY A 11 -4.22 15.59 -2.98
CA GLY A 11 -5.02 15.01 -4.07
C GLY A 11 -4.17 14.27 -5.10
N ARG A 12 -2.94 14.74 -5.38
CA ARG A 12 -1.97 13.99 -6.19
C ARG A 12 -1.54 12.69 -5.52
N PHE A 13 -1.22 12.73 -4.23
CA PHE A 13 -0.90 11.54 -3.46
C PHE A 13 -2.06 10.54 -3.44
N GLU A 14 -3.29 10.99 -3.15
CA GLU A 14 -4.48 10.15 -3.17
C GLU A 14 -4.69 9.52 -4.55
N GLY A 15 -4.44 10.26 -5.63
CA GLY A 15 -4.46 9.75 -7.00
C GLY A 15 -3.40 8.67 -7.26
N GLU A 16 -2.16 8.87 -6.79
CA GLU A 16 -1.09 7.86 -6.90
C GLU A 16 -1.44 6.59 -6.10
N VAL A 17 -1.96 6.72 -4.88
CA VAL A 17 -2.39 5.57 -4.06
C VAL A 17 -3.53 4.81 -4.73
N ARG A 18 -4.52 5.51 -5.31
CA ARG A 18 -5.60 4.87 -6.09
C ARG A 18 -5.03 4.11 -7.29
N GLY A 19 -4.07 4.68 -8.02
CA GLY A 19 -3.39 3.99 -9.12
C GLY A 19 -2.67 2.72 -8.67
N MET A 20 -2.00 2.74 -7.51
CA MET A 20 -1.38 1.53 -6.94
C MET A 20 -2.42 0.47 -6.56
N ILE A 21 -3.57 0.89 -6.01
CA ILE A 21 -4.70 0.00 -5.71
C ILE A 21 -5.24 -0.64 -7.00
N GLU A 22 -5.34 0.12 -8.09
CA GLU A 22 -5.75 -0.41 -9.40
C GLU A 22 -4.77 -1.45 -9.93
N VAL A 23 -3.45 -1.20 -9.86
CA VAL A 23 -2.42 -2.19 -10.22
C VAL A 23 -2.56 -3.47 -9.38
N ALA A 24 -2.85 -3.34 -8.08
CA ALA A 24 -3.10 -4.49 -7.22
C ALA A 24 -4.36 -5.27 -7.64
N LYS A 25 -5.44 -4.58 -8.04
CA LYS A 25 -6.68 -5.19 -8.56
C LYS A 25 -6.49 -5.89 -9.90
N GLU A 26 -5.72 -5.30 -10.81
CA GLU A 26 -5.49 -5.82 -12.16
C GLU A 26 -4.50 -6.99 -12.20
N LYS A 27 -4.04 -7.47 -11.03
CA LYS A 27 -3.17 -8.64 -10.86
C LYS A 27 -1.74 -8.43 -11.40
N GLY A 28 -1.34 -7.16 -11.57
CA GLY A 28 0.00 -6.74 -11.98
C GLY A 28 1.02 -6.78 -10.83
N TYR A 29 1.12 -7.90 -10.10
CA TYR A 29 1.98 -7.98 -8.90
C TYR A 29 3.48 -7.85 -9.20
N GLY A 30 3.89 -8.05 -10.46
CA GLY A 30 5.25 -7.71 -10.91
C GLY A 30 5.52 -6.20 -10.96
N GLU A 31 4.48 -5.38 -11.12
CA GLU A 31 4.57 -3.92 -11.13
C GLU A 31 4.49 -3.34 -9.72
N LEU A 32 3.90 -4.09 -8.77
CA LEU A 32 3.82 -3.68 -7.37
C LEU A 32 5.20 -3.62 -6.69
N GLU A 33 6.18 -4.41 -7.12
CA GLU A 33 7.55 -4.29 -6.61
C GLU A 33 8.13 -2.88 -6.88
N GLY A 34 7.77 -2.28 -8.02
CA GLY A 34 8.20 -0.94 -8.41
C GLY A 34 7.66 0.17 -7.52
N VAL A 35 6.53 -0.06 -6.85
CA VAL A 35 5.91 0.90 -5.92
C VAL A 35 6.25 0.62 -4.46
N MET A 36 7.08 -0.39 -4.17
CA MET A 36 7.62 -0.61 -2.84
C MET A 36 8.87 0.25 -2.62
N SER A 37 8.96 0.87 -1.44
CA SER A 37 10.18 1.55 -1.02
C SER A 37 11.34 0.57 -0.86
N GLU A 38 12.57 1.06 -1.03
CA GLU A 38 13.75 0.24 -0.78
C GLU A 38 13.82 -0.21 0.68
N GLY A 39 13.34 0.62 1.61
CA GLY A 39 13.21 0.26 3.02
C GLY A 39 12.30 -0.95 3.26
N LEU A 40 11.13 -0.99 2.59
CA LEU A 40 10.22 -2.14 2.69
C LEU A 40 10.80 -3.41 2.06
N LYS A 41 11.41 -3.29 0.87
CA LYS A 41 12.10 -4.42 0.24
C LYS A 41 13.21 -4.97 1.12
N GLY A 42 13.97 -4.09 1.76
CA GLY A 42 15.03 -4.45 2.70
C GLY A 42 14.51 -5.26 3.89
N ARG A 43 13.37 -4.86 4.48
CA ARG A 43 12.76 -5.60 5.61
C ARG A 43 12.28 -6.98 5.20
N ILE A 44 11.58 -7.10 4.08
CA ILE A 44 11.09 -8.40 3.59
C ILE A 44 12.27 -9.36 3.35
N ARG A 45 13.36 -8.87 2.76
CA ARG A 45 14.61 -9.64 2.60
C ARG A 45 15.24 -10.04 3.93
N ALA A 46 15.21 -9.17 4.94
CA ALA A 46 15.71 -9.49 6.28
C ALA A 46 14.88 -10.57 6.98
N GLU A 47 13.59 -10.68 6.66
CA GLU A 47 12.70 -11.77 7.09
C GLU A 47 12.87 -13.06 6.28
N GLY A 48 13.84 -13.10 5.35
CA GLY A 48 14.17 -14.28 4.53
C GLY A 48 13.32 -14.44 3.27
N TRP A 49 12.48 -13.46 2.96
CA TRP A 49 11.60 -13.48 1.79
C TRP A 49 12.16 -12.67 0.62
N GLU A 50 11.85 -13.11 -0.60
CA GLU A 50 12.10 -12.33 -1.81
C GLU A 50 10.88 -11.42 -2.05
N PRO A 51 11.04 -10.07 -2.18
CA PRO A 51 9.91 -9.13 -2.22
C PRO A 51 8.83 -9.45 -3.26
N LYS A 52 9.23 -9.83 -4.47
CA LYS A 52 8.32 -10.23 -5.53
C LYS A 52 7.62 -11.53 -5.21
N ALA A 53 8.32 -12.51 -4.63
CA ALA A 53 7.71 -13.75 -4.17
C ALA A 53 6.64 -13.50 -3.08
N ALA A 54 6.92 -12.64 -2.10
CA ALA A 54 5.96 -12.27 -1.07
C ALA A 54 4.69 -11.62 -1.67
N LEU A 55 4.87 -10.71 -2.64
CA LEU A 55 3.75 -10.13 -3.39
C LEU A 55 2.93 -11.18 -4.15
N VAL A 56 3.58 -12.16 -4.78
CA VAL A 56 2.90 -13.24 -5.52
C VAL A 56 2.09 -14.15 -4.58
N VAL A 57 2.57 -14.42 -3.37
CA VAL A 57 1.83 -15.19 -2.37
C VAL A 57 0.56 -14.45 -1.97
N MET A 58 0.67 -13.16 -1.63
CA MET A 58 -0.48 -12.31 -1.31
C MET A 58 -1.46 -12.22 -2.48
N ALA A 59 -0.95 -12.08 -3.71
CA ALA A 59 -1.73 -12.04 -4.92
C ALA A 59 -2.64 -13.23 -5.12
N ARG A 60 -2.06 -14.40 -4.92
CA ARG A 60 -2.75 -15.66 -5.09
C ARG A 60 -3.87 -15.76 -4.07
N ARG A 61 -3.55 -15.46 -2.81
CA ARG A 61 -4.50 -15.45 -1.71
C ARG A 61 -5.66 -14.48 -1.96
N ASP A 62 -5.38 -13.25 -2.33
CA ASP A 62 -6.40 -12.23 -2.61
C ASP A 62 -7.33 -12.67 -3.76
N ARG A 63 -6.78 -13.34 -4.78
CA ARG A 63 -7.57 -13.91 -5.87
C ARG A 63 -8.47 -15.05 -5.40
N GLU A 64 -7.96 -15.93 -4.55
CA GLU A 64 -8.71 -17.06 -3.98
C GLU A 64 -9.84 -16.56 -3.06
N GLU A 65 -9.59 -15.51 -2.30
CA GLU A 65 -10.57 -14.89 -1.39
C GLU A 65 -11.51 -13.88 -2.10
N GLY A 66 -11.24 -13.50 -3.35
CA GLY A 66 -12.00 -12.47 -4.05
C GLY A 66 -11.86 -11.09 -3.42
N ALA A 67 -10.66 -10.78 -2.90
CA ALA A 67 -10.38 -9.54 -2.19
C ALA A 67 -10.36 -8.32 -3.12
N GLY A 68 -10.99 -7.23 -2.67
CA GLY A 68 -10.93 -5.90 -3.27
C GLY A 68 -10.25 -4.91 -2.34
N TYR A 69 -9.76 -3.80 -2.91
CA TYR A 69 -9.09 -2.74 -2.17
C TYR A 69 -9.69 -1.38 -2.47
N GLU A 70 -9.78 -0.50 -1.47
CA GLU A 70 -10.23 0.88 -1.65
C GLU A 70 -9.49 1.82 -0.70
N LEU A 71 -9.13 3.01 -1.19
CA LEU A 71 -8.61 4.07 -0.35
C LEU A 71 -9.76 4.62 0.52
N ARG A 72 -9.60 4.53 1.84
CA ARG A 72 -10.60 4.99 2.81
C ARG A 72 -10.30 6.39 3.30
N ASP A 73 -9.07 6.64 3.71
CA ASP A 73 -8.66 7.94 4.25
C ASP A 73 -7.15 8.18 4.07
N VAL A 74 -6.72 9.42 4.26
CA VAL A 74 -5.31 9.82 4.38
C VAL A 74 -5.14 10.50 5.75
N PRO A 75 -4.91 9.71 6.82
CA PRO A 75 -4.81 10.23 8.17
C PRO A 75 -3.60 11.14 8.37
N LYS A 76 -2.56 11.00 7.53
CA LYS A 76 -1.32 11.77 7.65
C LYS A 76 -0.72 12.12 6.30
N PHE A 77 -0.31 13.38 6.14
CA PHE A 77 0.37 13.88 4.94
C PHE A 77 1.33 15.01 5.31
N GLU A 78 2.63 14.72 5.27
CA GLU A 78 3.71 15.60 5.74
C GLU A 78 4.90 15.57 4.76
N GLY A 79 4.89 16.48 3.78
CA GLY A 79 6.01 16.64 2.84
C GLY A 79 6.29 15.38 2.02
N GLU A 80 7.33 14.64 2.40
CA GLU A 80 7.79 13.40 1.75
C GLU A 80 7.33 12.12 2.46
N TYR A 81 6.45 12.24 3.45
CA TYR A 81 5.85 11.12 4.17
C TYR A 81 4.33 11.26 4.21
N ALA A 82 3.62 10.15 4.08
CA ALA A 82 2.17 10.09 4.24
C ALA A 82 1.74 8.74 4.82
N GLU A 83 0.53 8.66 5.32
CA GLU A 83 -0.14 7.41 5.69
C GLU A 83 -1.48 7.35 4.96
N ALA A 84 -1.81 6.20 4.37
CA ALA A 84 -3.11 5.97 3.76
C ALA A 84 -3.79 4.78 4.43
N GLU A 85 -5.05 4.96 4.80
CA GLU A 85 -5.93 3.87 5.23
C GLU A 85 -6.52 3.20 4.00
N ILE A 86 -6.23 1.91 3.82
CA ILE A 86 -6.77 1.08 2.75
C ILE A 86 -7.71 0.05 3.35
N GLY A 87 -8.94 -0.02 2.84
CA GLY A 87 -9.89 -1.08 3.14
C GLY A 87 -9.65 -2.26 2.21
N ARG A 88 -9.35 -3.43 2.76
CA ARG A 88 -9.42 -4.72 2.08
C ARG A 88 -10.79 -5.34 2.33
N VAL A 89 -11.56 -5.58 1.27
CA VAL A 89 -12.91 -6.13 1.33
C VAL A 89 -12.91 -7.56 0.80
N VAL A 90 -13.43 -8.51 1.57
CA VAL A 90 -13.63 -9.92 1.18
C VAL A 90 -15.08 -10.29 1.50
N GLY A 91 -15.89 -10.51 0.45
CA GLY A 91 -17.34 -10.68 0.62
C GLY A 91 -17.95 -9.46 1.31
N GLU A 92 -18.58 -9.67 2.47
CA GLU A 92 -19.18 -8.60 3.29
C GLU A 92 -18.26 -8.07 4.39
N LYS A 93 -17.04 -8.65 4.53
CA LYS A 93 -16.09 -8.26 5.57
C LYS A 93 -15.10 -7.22 5.03
N GLU A 94 -14.93 -6.13 5.77
CA GLU A 94 -13.86 -5.15 5.52
C GLU A 94 -12.82 -5.20 6.64
N LYS A 95 -11.55 -5.27 6.26
CA LYS A 95 -10.40 -5.00 7.14
C LYS A 95 -9.73 -3.72 6.69
N ARG A 96 -9.50 -2.78 7.61
CA ARG A 96 -8.76 -1.54 7.34
C ARG A 96 -7.32 -1.69 7.77
N VAL A 97 -6.39 -1.24 6.92
CA VAL A 97 -4.96 -1.21 7.21
C VAL A 97 -4.41 0.17 6.91
N VAL A 98 -3.61 0.72 7.81
CA VAL A 98 -2.89 1.97 7.57
C VAL A 98 -1.50 1.62 7.06
N LEU A 99 -1.19 2.06 5.84
CA LEU A 99 0.10 1.85 5.21
C LEU A 99 0.85 3.17 5.14
N PRO A 100 2.14 3.21 5.54
CA PRO A 100 2.95 4.39 5.31
C PRO A 100 3.37 4.47 3.84
N PHE A 101 3.59 5.69 3.39
CA PHE A 101 4.12 6.03 2.09
C PHE A 101 5.26 7.01 2.26
N VAL A 102 6.32 6.79 1.49
CA VAL A 102 7.49 7.67 1.45
C VAL A 102 7.71 8.12 0.01
N ARG A 103 8.18 9.34 -0.17
CA ARG A 103 8.56 9.84 -1.48
C ARG A 103 10.00 9.42 -1.78
N GLU A 104 10.17 8.58 -2.77
CA GLU A 104 11.47 8.12 -3.26
C GLU A 104 11.56 8.38 -4.76
N GLU A 105 12.67 8.98 -5.20
CA GLU A 105 12.92 9.26 -6.64
C GLU A 105 11.77 10.06 -7.30
N GLY A 106 11.15 10.95 -6.51
CA GLY A 106 10.06 11.81 -6.97
C GLY A 106 8.68 11.16 -7.01
N ARG A 107 8.55 9.86 -6.71
CA ARG A 107 7.28 9.10 -6.69
C ARG A 107 6.93 8.67 -5.27
N TRP A 108 5.64 8.52 -4.98
CA TRP A 108 5.24 7.85 -3.74
C TRP A 108 5.48 6.35 -3.83
N LYS A 109 5.98 5.77 -2.76
CA LYS A 109 6.20 4.33 -2.63
C LYS A 109 5.68 3.84 -1.28
N VAL A 110 5.15 2.62 -1.24
CA VAL A 110 4.69 1.96 -0.02
C VAL A 110 5.91 1.72 0.89
N GLY A 111 5.86 2.34 2.07
CA GLY A 111 6.85 2.22 3.12
C GLY A 111 6.67 0.95 3.94
N ALA A 112 7.69 0.62 4.73
CA ALA A 112 7.48 -0.30 5.84
C ALA A 112 6.89 0.46 7.03
N ALA A 113 5.81 -0.05 7.64
CA ALA A 113 5.23 0.50 8.85
C ALA A 113 6.32 0.85 9.88
N TYR A 114 6.46 2.11 10.27
CA TYR A 114 7.36 2.50 11.38
C TYR A 114 6.76 2.10 12.75
N ARG A 115 5.62 1.40 12.78
CA ARG A 115 5.00 0.97 14.02
C ARG A 115 4.98 -0.55 14.14
N ASP A 116 5.78 -1.00 15.10
CA ASP A 116 5.40 -2.03 16.06
C ASP A 116 5.65 -3.50 15.73
N GLY A 117 6.67 -3.85 14.94
CA GLY A 117 7.24 -5.21 14.98
C GLY A 117 6.26 -6.38 14.78
N ARG A 118 5.04 -6.12 14.32
CA ARG A 118 4.04 -7.12 14.01
C ARG A 118 4.31 -7.58 12.59
N ASN A 119 4.90 -8.76 12.58
CA ASN A 119 4.92 -9.73 11.51
C ASN A 119 3.77 -9.50 10.50
N TRP A 120 4.08 -9.44 9.20
CA TRP A 120 3.06 -9.51 8.14
C TRP A 120 2.24 -10.81 8.22
N GLU A 121 2.75 -11.78 8.97
CA GLU A 121 2.12 -13.05 9.32
C GLU A 121 1.75 -13.07 10.82
N GLU A 122 0.75 -12.31 11.28
CA GLU A 122 -0.04 -12.64 12.50
C GLU A 122 -1.12 -11.58 12.78
N GLU A 123 -2.23 -11.68 12.05
CA GLU A 123 -3.55 -11.41 12.65
C GLU A 123 -4.50 -12.46 12.10
N ASP A 124 -4.71 -13.51 12.91
CA ASP A 124 -5.77 -14.53 12.87
C ASP A 124 -6.52 -14.65 11.54
N PHE A 125 -6.04 -15.56 10.69
CA PHE A 125 -6.87 -16.20 9.68
C PHE A 125 -7.74 -17.28 10.33
N ASN A 126 -8.58 -16.87 11.28
CA ASN A 126 -9.71 -17.66 11.73
C ASN A 126 -10.97 -17.06 11.13
N PHE A 127 -11.65 -17.86 10.30
CA PHE A 127 -13.10 -18.13 10.27
C PHE A 127 -13.45 -18.80 8.94
#